data_AF-A0A349ZT68-F1
#
_entry.id   AF-A0A349ZT68-F1
#
_cell.length_a   1.000
_cell.length_b   1.000
_cell.length_c   1.000
_cell.angle_alpha   90.00
_cell.angle_beta   90.00
_cell.angle_gamma   90.00
#
_symmetry.space_group_name_H-M   'P 1'
#
loop_
_entity.id
_entity.type
_entity.pdbx_description
1 polymer ?
#
loop_
_entity_poly.entity_id
_entity_poly.type
_entity_poly.pdbx_seq_one_letter_code
_entity_poly.pdbx_strand_id
1 'polypeptide(L)'
;FSAGDEPDGSAKFFATAFRNEVLKDAVMRLLNERDGLILGVCNGFQALIKLGLVPFGEIREQEETSPTLTFNTINRHISKMIYTKVISDKSPWLAKTRPGETYVIPASHGEGRFVAPEGIIEKLFENGQVATRYADSTGRITMDSEYNVNGSFMAIEGITSPDGRCFGRMGHPERIGRGVAVNICGEQDMKIFEAGVEYFR
;
A
#
# COMPACT_ATOMS: atom_id res chain seq x y z
N PHE A 1 -2.91 -15.06 2.17
CA PHE A 1 -4.04 -15.54 1.36
C PHE A 1 -5.26 -15.67 2.28
N SER A 2 -6.02 -14.59 2.45
CA SER A 2 -7.25 -14.63 3.25
C SER A 2 -8.28 -15.51 2.52
N ALA A 3 -8.78 -16.58 3.15
CA ALA A 3 -9.62 -17.57 2.48
C ALA A 3 -9.01 -18.15 1.19
N GLY A 4 -7.67 -18.28 1.13
CA GLY A 4 -7.00 -18.77 -0.08
C GLY A 4 -7.09 -17.83 -1.29
N ASP A 5 -7.55 -16.58 -1.09
CA ASP A 5 -7.90 -15.61 -2.13
C ASP A 5 -9.10 -16.05 -3.03
N GLU A 6 -9.91 -17.00 -2.53
CA GLU A 6 -11.20 -17.41 -3.10
C GLU A 6 -12.38 -16.59 -2.51
N PRO A 7 -13.56 -16.51 -3.16
CA PRO A 7 -13.92 -17.08 -4.47
C PRO A 7 -13.60 -16.19 -5.70
N ASP A 8 -13.33 -14.89 -5.52
CA ASP A 8 -13.03 -13.96 -6.63
C ASP A 8 -11.92 -12.96 -6.25
N GLY A 9 -10.75 -13.47 -5.86
CA GLY A 9 -9.54 -12.69 -5.66
C GLY A 9 -9.31 -12.21 -4.22
N SER A 10 -8.09 -11.75 -4.00
CA SER A 10 -7.54 -11.51 -2.67
C SER A 10 -8.35 -10.50 -1.85
N ALA A 11 -8.43 -10.74 -0.54
CA ALA A 11 -9.06 -9.88 0.47
C ALA A 11 -10.58 -9.65 0.33
N LYS A 12 -11.28 -10.30 -0.62
CA LYS A 12 -12.73 -10.13 -0.81
C LYS A 12 -13.52 -10.48 0.46
N PHE A 13 -13.16 -11.57 1.15
CA PHE A 13 -13.81 -11.96 2.40
C PHE A 13 -13.72 -10.86 3.48
N PHE A 14 -12.53 -10.26 3.66
CA PHE A 14 -12.36 -9.16 4.60
C PHE A 14 -13.18 -7.94 4.17
N ALA A 15 -13.10 -7.53 2.90
CA ALA A 15 -13.90 -6.41 2.40
C ALA A 15 -15.42 -6.63 2.61
N THR A 16 -15.91 -7.85 2.40
CA THR A 16 -17.33 -8.19 2.66
C THR A 16 -17.66 -8.13 4.15
N ALA A 17 -16.81 -8.66 5.04
CA ALA A 17 -17.05 -8.60 6.47
C ALA A 17 -17.14 -7.14 6.96
N PHE A 18 -16.23 -6.27 6.51
CA PHE A 18 -16.19 -4.86 6.90
C PHE A 18 -17.30 -4.00 6.28
N ARG A 19 -18.06 -4.51 5.30
CA ARG A 19 -19.29 -3.88 4.82
C ARG A 19 -20.50 -4.11 5.74
N ASN A 20 -20.37 -4.98 6.75
CA ASN A 20 -21.38 -5.04 7.81
C ASN A 20 -21.46 -3.69 8.53
N GLU A 21 -22.67 -3.14 8.69
CA GLU A 21 -22.90 -1.80 9.26
C GLU A 21 -22.21 -1.61 10.63
N VAL A 22 -22.18 -2.63 11.49
CA VAL A 22 -21.53 -2.53 12.80
C VAL A 22 -20.02 -2.34 12.67
N LEU A 23 -19.39 -3.08 11.77
CA LEU A 23 -17.95 -2.99 11.52
C LEU A 23 -17.59 -1.72 10.76
N LYS A 24 -18.42 -1.34 9.77
CA LYS A 24 -18.30 -0.07 9.05
C LYS A 24 -18.32 1.10 10.03
N ASP A 25 -19.33 1.18 10.88
CA ASP A 25 -19.45 2.22 11.90
C ASP A 25 -18.25 2.22 12.85
N ALA A 26 -17.79 1.06 13.30
CA ALA A 26 -16.62 0.98 14.18
C ALA A 26 -15.35 1.54 13.52
N VAL A 27 -15.12 1.23 12.24
CA VAL A 27 -13.99 1.78 11.48
C VAL A 27 -14.15 3.29 11.26
N MET A 28 -15.35 3.75 10.91
CA MET A 28 -15.58 5.19 10.70
C MET A 28 -15.42 5.99 12.00
N ARG A 29 -15.88 5.48 13.15
CA ARG A 29 -15.63 6.12 14.45
C ARG A 29 -14.14 6.11 14.82
N LEU A 30 -13.40 5.05 14.49
CA LEU A 30 -11.94 5.03 14.69
C LEU A 30 -11.28 6.21 13.97
N LEU A 31 -11.63 6.46 12.71
CA LEU A 31 -11.05 7.54 11.92
C LEU A 31 -11.58 8.92 12.33
N ASN A 32 -12.89 9.07 12.52
CA ASN A 32 -13.52 10.39 12.66
C ASN A 32 -13.61 10.90 14.10
N GLU A 33 -13.61 10.00 15.09
CA GLU A 33 -13.83 10.38 16.50
C GLU A 33 -12.59 10.12 17.37
N ARG A 34 -11.70 9.22 16.94
CA ARG A 34 -10.55 8.78 17.74
C ARG A 34 -9.21 9.12 17.11
N ASP A 35 -9.24 9.84 16.00
CA ASP A 35 -8.08 10.19 15.20
C ASP A 35 -7.17 8.98 14.88
N GLY A 36 -7.80 7.84 14.59
CA GLY A 36 -7.12 6.58 14.40
C GLY A 36 -6.31 6.53 13.10
N LEU A 37 -5.30 5.66 13.10
CA LEU A 37 -4.50 5.32 11.93
C LEU A 37 -4.83 3.89 11.47
N ILE A 38 -4.80 3.66 10.16
CA ILE A 38 -4.98 2.33 9.55
C ILE A 38 -3.82 2.03 8.61
N LEU A 39 -3.16 0.89 8.79
CA LEU A 39 -2.10 0.39 7.91
C LEU A 39 -2.55 -0.92 7.25
N GLY A 40 -2.50 -0.97 5.92
CA GLY A 40 -2.75 -2.16 5.14
C GLY A 40 -1.49 -2.59 4.40
N VAL A 41 -0.92 -3.74 4.78
CA VAL A 41 0.24 -4.34 4.10
C VAL A 41 -0.19 -5.53 3.26
N CYS A 42 0.21 -5.55 1.99
CA CYS A 42 -0.08 -6.60 1.00
C CYS A 42 -1.58 -6.92 0.95
N ASN A 43 -2.03 -8.00 1.59
CA ASN A 43 -3.45 -8.35 1.65
C ASN A 43 -4.30 -7.33 2.41
N GLY A 44 -3.71 -6.63 3.39
CA GLY A 44 -4.35 -5.49 4.03
C GLY A 44 -4.60 -4.35 3.05
N PHE A 45 -3.65 -4.03 2.17
CA PHE A 45 -3.86 -2.99 1.15
C PHE A 45 -4.99 -3.38 0.18
N GLN A 46 -5.02 -4.64 -0.27
CA GLN A 46 -6.10 -5.17 -1.10
C GLN A 46 -7.47 -5.04 -0.43
N ALA A 47 -7.57 -5.24 0.89
CA ALA A 47 -8.82 -5.02 1.62
C ALA A 47 -9.19 -3.53 1.65
N LEU A 48 -8.27 -2.67 2.07
CA LEU A 48 -8.55 -1.26 2.31
C LEU A 48 -8.86 -0.50 1.02
N ILE A 49 -8.20 -0.83 -0.10
CA ILE A 49 -8.48 -0.22 -1.40
C ILE A 49 -9.90 -0.61 -1.91
N LYS A 50 -10.30 -1.87 -1.74
CA LYS A 50 -11.65 -2.37 -2.09
C LYS A 50 -12.75 -1.83 -1.19
N LEU A 51 -12.39 -1.38 0.02
CA LEU A 51 -13.30 -0.69 0.94
C LEU A 51 -13.40 0.82 0.63
N GLY A 52 -12.49 1.39 -0.16
CA GLY A 52 -12.42 2.83 -0.42
C GLY A 52 -11.62 3.64 0.61
N LEU A 53 -11.16 3.00 1.69
CA LEU A 53 -10.48 3.67 2.81
C LEU A 53 -9.18 4.34 2.40
N VAL A 54 -8.38 3.71 1.54
CA VAL A 54 -7.11 4.29 1.09
C VAL A 54 -7.29 5.33 -0.02
N PRO A 55 -8.10 5.12 -1.07
CA PRO A 55 -8.28 6.19 -2.06
C PRO A 55 -9.09 7.38 -1.55
N PHE A 56 -10.04 7.16 -0.63
CA PHE A 56 -11.06 8.17 -0.28
C PHE A 56 -11.15 8.52 1.21
N GLY A 57 -10.50 7.77 2.11
CA GLY A 57 -10.56 8.02 3.56
C GLY A 57 -11.81 7.49 4.25
N GLU A 58 -12.72 6.85 3.53
CA GLU A 58 -13.96 6.31 4.09
C GLU A 58 -14.40 5.01 3.41
N ILE A 59 -15.22 4.23 4.12
CA ILE A 59 -15.81 3.02 3.54
C ILE A 59 -16.92 3.41 2.56
N ARG A 60 -16.73 3.09 1.28
CA ARG A 60 -17.72 3.32 0.23
C ARG A 60 -17.75 2.18 -0.79
N GLU A 61 -18.81 2.18 -1.60
CA GLU A 61 -18.92 1.21 -2.70
C GLU A 61 -17.89 1.50 -3.80
N GLN A 62 -17.51 0.44 -4.52
CA GLN A 62 -16.56 0.54 -5.62
C GLN A 62 -17.32 0.89 -6.89
N GLU A 63 -16.88 1.94 -7.56
CA GLU A 63 -17.30 2.31 -8.90
C GLU A 63 -16.36 1.69 -9.95
N GLU A 64 -16.78 1.64 -11.21
CA GLU A 64 -15.96 1.13 -12.32
C GLU A 64 -14.61 1.87 -12.46
N THR A 65 -14.57 3.13 -12.06
CA THR A 65 -13.38 3.99 -12.09
C THR A 65 -12.52 3.90 -10.83
N SER A 66 -12.92 3.12 -9.82
CA SER A 66 -12.21 3.04 -8.55
C SER A 66 -10.82 2.40 -8.73
N PRO A 67 -9.77 2.96 -8.11
CA PRO A 67 -8.47 2.30 -8.06
C PRO A 67 -8.57 0.92 -7.44
N THR A 68 -7.82 -0.04 -7.96
CA THR A 68 -7.81 -1.39 -7.43
C THR A 68 -6.44 -2.07 -7.61
N LEU A 69 -6.31 -3.24 -6.98
CA LEU A 69 -5.19 -4.13 -7.15
C LEU A 69 -5.66 -5.39 -7.89
N THR A 70 -4.91 -5.81 -8.89
CA THR A 70 -5.21 -6.98 -9.72
C THR A 70 -3.99 -7.85 -9.94
N PHE A 71 -4.15 -8.92 -10.73
CA PHE A 71 -3.09 -9.85 -11.09
C PHE A 71 -1.85 -9.12 -11.62
N ASN A 72 -0.70 -9.56 -11.13
CA ASN A 72 0.59 -9.12 -11.66
C ASN A 72 0.65 -9.40 -13.18
N THR A 73 1.35 -8.56 -13.95
CA THR A 73 1.51 -8.77 -15.40
C THR A 73 2.12 -10.11 -15.79
N ILE A 74 2.94 -10.70 -14.91
CA ILE A 74 3.54 -12.03 -15.11
C ILE A 74 2.56 -13.18 -14.84
N ASN A 75 1.34 -12.91 -14.36
CA ASN A 75 0.32 -13.88 -13.96
C ASN A 75 0.82 -14.96 -12.99
N ARG A 76 1.77 -14.59 -12.12
CA ARG A 76 2.40 -15.47 -11.14
C ARG A 76 2.70 -14.68 -9.86
N HIS A 77 2.84 -15.44 -8.77
CA HIS A 77 3.33 -14.91 -7.51
C HIS A 77 4.79 -14.45 -7.64
N ILE A 78 5.09 -13.24 -7.16
CA ILE A 78 6.46 -12.75 -7.02
C ILE A 78 6.90 -12.87 -5.56
N SER A 79 8.17 -13.25 -5.36
CA SER A 79 8.85 -13.21 -4.07
C SER A 79 10.24 -12.63 -4.30
N LYS A 80 10.40 -11.32 -4.08
CA LYS A 80 11.61 -10.56 -4.43
C LYS A 80 11.88 -9.44 -3.42
N MET A 81 13.14 -9.01 -3.32
CA MET A 81 13.46 -7.71 -2.75
C MET A 81 13.22 -6.64 -3.81
N ILE A 82 12.42 -5.63 -3.49
CA ILE A 82 12.09 -4.51 -4.37
C ILE A 82 12.75 -3.25 -3.84
N TYR A 83 13.09 -2.33 -4.75
CA TYR A 83 13.46 -0.97 -4.36
C TYR A 83 12.19 -0.11 -4.42
N THR A 84 11.91 0.56 -3.32
CA THR A 84 10.72 1.40 -3.16
C THR A 84 11.17 2.80 -2.78
N LYS A 85 10.85 3.76 -3.64
CA LYS A 85 11.15 5.18 -3.39
C LYS A 85 9.96 5.87 -2.75
N VAL A 86 10.22 6.64 -1.69
CA VAL A 86 9.23 7.52 -1.07
C VAL A 86 9.04 8.73 -1.96
N ILE A 87 7.79 8.99 -2.33
CA ILE A 87 7.36 10.11 -3.16
C ILE A 87 6.72 11.20 -2.31
N SER A 88 5.96 10.80 -1.29
CA SER A 88 5.24 11.67 -0.38
C SER A 88 5.33 11.10 1.03
N ASP A 89 5.65 11.96 1.99
CA ASP A 89 5.74 11.67 3.43
C ASP A 89 4.59 12.33 4.22
N LYS A 90 3.52 12.79 3.53
CA LYS A 90 2.36 13.44 4.16
C LYS A 90 1.62 12.57 5.17
N SER A 91 1.79 11.24 5.09
CA SER A 91 1.17 10.30 6.03
C SER A 91 1.95 10.23 7.35
N PRO A 92 1.27 10.20 8.50
CA PRO A 92 1.90 9.89 9.78
C PRO A 92 2.73 8.60 9.78
N TRP A 93 2.32 7.60 8.99
CA TRP A 93 3.07 6.35 8.82
C TRP A 93 4.44 6.53 8.17
N LEU A 94 4.67 7.65 7.49
CA LEU A 94 5.89 7.95 6.74
C LEU A 94 6.69 9.12 7.36
N ALA A 95 6.32 9.60 8.55
CA ALA A 95 6.95 10.74 9.22
C ALA A 95 8.45 10.54 9.55
N LYS A 96 8.94 9.29 9.55
CA LYS A 96 10.35 8.93 9.77
C LYS A 96 11.11 8.67 8.47
N THR A 97 10.46 8.85 7.33
CA THR A 97 11.06 8.74 5.99
C THR A 97 11.17 10.13 5.36
N ARG A 98 11.87 10.23 4.21
CA ARG A 98 11.92 11.47 3.43
C ARG A 98 11.63 11.22 1.95
N PRO A 99 10.88 12.11 1.28
CA PRO A 99 10.71 12.07 -0.16
C PRO A 99 12.06 12.03 -0.87
N GLY A 100 12.22 11.12 -1.81
CA GLY A 100 13.48 10.88 -2.52
C GLY A 100 14.30 9.71 -1.98
N GLU A 101 14.10 9.29 -0.73
CA GLU A 101 14.77 8.11 -0.18
C GLU A 101 14.25 6.83 -0.81
N THR A 102 15.14 5.84 -0.94
CA THR A 102 14.84 4.53 -1.52
C THR A 102 15.17 3.45 -0.51
N TYR A 103 14.23 2.53 -0.34
CA TYR A 103 14.29 1.43 0.62
C TYR A 103 14.23 0.10 -0.11
N VAL A 104 14.85 -0.93 0.46
CA VAL A 104 14.86 -2.30 -0.06
C VAL A 104 13.92 -3.14 0.79
N ILE A 105 12.76 -3.46 0.22
CA ILE A 105 11.64 -4.04 0.96
C ILE A 105 11.30 -5.42 0.37
N PRO A 106 10.97 -6.43 1.18
CA PRO A 106 10.45 -7.70 0.66
C PRO A 106 9.07 -7.51 0.00
N ALA A 107 8.85 -8.08 -1.17
CA ALA A 107 7.54 -8.16 -1.82
C ALA A 107 7.16 -9.63 -2.05
N SER A 108 5.89 -9.97 -1.77
CA SER A 108 5.39 -11.35 -1.82
C SER A 108 3.90 -11.39 -2.15
N HIS A 109 3.54 -11.40 -3.43
CA HIS A 109 2.13 -11.38 -3.84
C HIS A 109 1.90 -11.86 -5.29
N GLY A 110 0.69 -12.35 -5.58
CA GLY A 110 0.22 -12.64 -6.95
C GLY A 110 -0.68 -11.55 -7.56
N GLU A 111 -1.30 -10.73 -6.71
CA GLU A 111 -2.30 -9.72 -7.08
C GLU A 111 -1.95 -8.34 -6.48
N GLY A 112 -0.80 -7.79 -6.84
CA GLY A 112 -0.34 -6.49 -6.30
C GLY A 112 -0.36 -5.35 -7.29
N ARG A 113 -0.83 -5.58 -8.52
CA ARG A 113 -0.74 -4.61 -9.60
C ARG A 113 -1.76 -3.50 -9.41
N PHE A 114 -1.28 -2.29 -9.16
CA PHE A 114 -2.11 -1.10 -9.08
C PHE A 114 -2.59 -0.67 -10.46
N VAL A 115 -3.91 -0.50 -10.60
CA VAL A 115 -4.57 -0.01 -11.81
C VAL A 115 -5.66 1.00 -11.42
N ALA A 116 -5.77 2.06 -12.22
CA ALA A 116 -6.81 3.08 -12.12
C ALA A 116 -6.88 3.87 -13.44
N PRO A 117 -8.00 4.55 -13.74
CA PRO A 117 -8.07 5.50 -14.86
C PRO A 117 -7.06 6.65 -14.70
N GLU A 118 -6.57 7.19 -15.81
CA GLU A 118 -5.55 8.25 -15.84
C GLU A 118 -5.93 9.46 -14.98
N GLY A 119 -7.14 10.00 -15.14
CA GLY A 119 -7.59 11.14 -14.34
C GLY A 119 -7.73 10.86 -12.84
N ILE A 120 -7.82 9.59 -12.42
CA ILE A 120 -7.76 9.22 -11.00
C ILE A 120 -6.31 9.19 -10.52
N ILE A 121 -5.40 8.65 -11.34
CA ILE A 121 -3.96 8.64 -11.05
C ILE A 121 -3.43 10.07 -10.91
N GLU A 122 -3.80 10.97 -11.82
CA GLU A 122 -3.44 12.39 -11.75
C GLU A 122 -3.87 13.01 -10.42
N LYS A 123 -5.14 12.84 -10.04
CA LYS A 123 -5.65 13.32 -8.74
C LYS A 123 -4.89 12.76 -7.54
N LEU A 124 -4.53 11.46 -7.56
CA LEU A 124 -3.73 10.86 -6.50
C LEU A 124 -2.34 11.52 -6.39
N PHE A 125 -1.72 11.87 -7.51
CA PHE A 125 -0.45 12.61 -7.51
C PHE A 125 -0.62 14.06 -7.03
N GLU A 126 -1.63 14.78 -7.53
CA GLU A 126 -1.93 16.16 -7.12
C GLU A 126 -2.18 16.27 -5.61
N ASN A 127 -2.93 15.33 -5.06
CA ASN A 127 -3.21 15.27 -3.62
C ASN A 127 -1.98 14.83 -2.81
N GLY A 128 -0.94 14.29 -3.45
CA GLY A 128 0.21 13.68 -2.78
C GLY A 128 -0.14 12.36 -2.07
N GLN A 129 -1.18 11.67 -2.55
CA GLN A 129 -1.61 10.35 -2.06
C GLN A 129 -0.75 9.21 -2.60
N VAL A 130 0.02 9.42 -3.67
CA VAL A 130 1.04 8.46 -4.10
C VAL A 130 2.22 8.54 -3.14
N ALA A 131 2.23 7.62 -2.17
CA ALA A 131 3.23 7.56 -1.11
C ALA A 131 4.54 6.95 -1.58
N THR A 132 4.47 5.82 -2.28
CA THR A 132 5.64 5.03 -2.67
C THR A 132 5.52 4.49 -4.09
N ARG A 133 6.66 4.44 -4.78
CA ARG A 133 6.78 3.90 -6.15
C ARG A 133 7.93 2.90 -6.26
N TYR A 134 7.77 1.89 -7.10
CA TYR A 134 8.84 0.99 -7.49
C TYR A 134 9.97 1.77 -8.19
N ALA A 135 11.20 1.49 -7.82
CA ALA A 135 12.40 2.10 -8.34
C ALA A 135 13.43 1.04 -8.73
N ASP A 136 14.44 1.45 -9.50
CA ASP A 136 15.65 0.65 -9.69
C ASP A 136 16.59 0.73 -8.48
N SER A 137 17.69 -0.01 -8.52
CA SER A 137 18.73 -0.02 -7.48
C SER A 137 19.45 1.32 -7.29
N THR A 138 19.29 2.25 -8.23
CA THR A 138 19.82 3.63 -8.14
C THR A 138 18.80 4.63 -7.58
N GLY A 139 17.58 4.16 -7.25
CA GLY A 139 16.49 5.01 -6.78
C GLY A 139 15.82 5.81 -7.90
N ARG A 140 15.96 5.40 -9.17
CA ARG A 140 15.19 5.98 -10.29
C ARG A 140 13.90 5.23 -10.47
N ILE A 141 12.79 5.95 -10.58
CA ILE A 141 11.50 5.32 -10.88
C ILE A 141 11.55 4.72 -12.29
N THR A 142 11.10 3.48 -12.41
CA THR A 142 11.13 2.76 -13.68
C THR A 142 9.87 1.91 -13.87
N MET A 143 9.47 1.76 -15.13
CA MET A 143 8.43 0.82 -15.54
C MET A 143 9.02 -0.53 -16.00
N ASP A 144 10.35 -0.68 -15.94
CA ASP A 144 11.03 -1.95 -16.22
C ASP A 144 10.49 -3.05 -15.29
N SER A 145 10.11 -4.19 -15.87
CA SER A 145 9.52 -5.31 -15.15
C SER A 145 10.49 -6.02 -14.20
N GLU A 146 11.79 -5.77 -14.33
CA GLU A 146 12.79 -6.22 -13.36
C GLU A 146 12.51 -5.60 -11.97
N TYR A 147 12.09 -4.33 -11.94
CA TYR A 147 11.95 -3.52 -10.72
C TYR A 147 10.49 -3.19 -10.38
N ASN A 148 9.67 -2.82 -11.38
CA ASN A 148 8.21 -2.80 -11.29
C ASN A 148 7.67 -4.23 -11.47
N VAL A 149 7.93 -5.05 -10.45
CA VAL A 149 7.77 -6.51 -10.45
C VAL A 149 6.34 -7.02 -10.73
N ASN A 150 5.34 -6.13 -10.66
CA ASN A 150 3.94 -6.49 -10.85
C ASN A 150 3.25 -5.73 -12.00
N GLY A 151 3.96 -4.78 -12.63
CA GLY A 151 3.43 -3.94 -13.70
C GLY A 151 2.39 -2.92 -13.25
N SER A 152 2.48 -2.45 -12.00
CA SER A 152 1.65 -1.36 -11.47
C SER A 152 1.74 -0.12 -12.36
N PHE A 153 0.60 0.52 -12.62
CA PHE A 153 0.55 1.77 -13.36
C PHE A 153 1.35 2.85 -12.65
N MET A 154 2.12 3.61 -13.44
CA MET A 154 3.06 4.62 -12.95
C MET A 154 4.01 4.09 -11.87
N ALA A 155 4.30 2.79 -11.84
CA ALA A 155 5.12 2.15 -10.80
C ALA A 155 4.59 2.38 -9.37
N ILE A 156 3.29 2.60 -9.18
CA ILE A 156 2.70 2.83 -7.86
C ILE A 156 2.79 1.56 -7.01
N GLU A 157 3.41 1.68 -5.84
CA GLU A 157 3.58 0.58 -4.88
C GLU A 157 2.65 0.73 -3.68
N GLY A 158 2.46 1.96 -3.20
CA GLY A 158 1.58 2.29 -2.09
C GLY A 158 0.98 3.68 -2.20
N ILE A 159 -0.23 3.82 -1.68
CA ILE A 159 -1.00 5.06 -1.65
C ILE A 159 -1.60 5.31 -0.26
N THR A 160 -2.02 6.54 0.01
CA THR A 160 -2.65 6.95 1.27
C THR A 160 -4.03 7.55 1.06
N SER A 161 -4.83 7.61 2.12
CA SER A 161 -6.03 8.46 2.18
C SER A 161 -5.69 9.93 1.96
N PRO A 162 -6.67 10.75 1.55
CA PRO A 162 -6.45 12.19 1.36
C PRO A 162 -5.88 12.91 2.59
N ASP A 163 -6.24 12.44 3.79
CA ASP A 163 -5.74 12.94 5.07
C ASP A 163 -4.46 12.22 5.57
N GLY A 164 -3.96 11.23 4.81
CA GLY A 164 -2.76 10.47 5.13
C GLY A 164 -2.91 9.39 6.22
N ARG A 165 -4.04 9.28 6.93
CA ARG A 165 -4.19 8.39 8.11
C ARG A 165 -4.35 6.90 7.76
N CYS A 166 -4.89 6.60 6.59
CA CYS A 166 -4.92 5.26 6.01
C CYS A 166 -3.75 5.10 5.03
N PHE A 167 -2.87 4.13 5.24
CA PHE A 167 -1.76 3.82 4.33
C PHE A 167 -1.86 2.38 3.82
N GLY A 168 -1.89 2.21 2.50
CA GLY A 168 -1.89 0.91 1.83
C GLY A 168 -0.62 0.71 1.01
N ARG A 169 0.05 -0.44 1.16
CA ARG A 169 1.27 -0.78 0.41
C ARG A 169 1.40 -2.29 0.15
N MET A 170 2.15 -2.68 -0.89
CA MET A 170 2.33 -4.09 -1.28
C MET A 170 3.60 -4.73 -0.71
N GLY A 171 4.68 -3.96 -0.58
CA GLY A 171 5.90 -4.35 0.10
C GLY A 171 5.66 -4.57 1.59
N HIS A 172 6.45 -5.45 2.17
CA HIS A 172 6.36 -5.94 3.54
C HIS A 172 7.45 -5.33 4.44
N PRO A 173 7.31 -4.08 4.89
CA PRO A 173 8.27 -3.43 5.79
C PRO A 173 8.35 -4.11 7.16
N GLU A 174 7.37 -4.94 7.52
CA GLU A 174 7.36 -5.73 8.75
C GLU A 174 8.23 -6.99 8.67
N ARG A 175 8.63 -7.43 7.47
CA ARG A 175 9.47 -8.62 7.26
C ARG A 175 10.96 -8.31 7.48
N ILE A 176 11.26 -7.76 8.64
CA ILE A 176 12.60 -7.41 9.10
C ILE A 176 12.88 -8.10 10.43
N GLY A 177 14.15 -8.36 10.72
CA GLY A 177 14.54 -9.03 11.97
C GLY A 177 16.03 -9.31 12.06
N ARG A 178 16.48 -9.68 13.26
CA ARG A 178 17.89 -10.02 13.48
C ARG A 178 18.27 -11.24 12.62
N GLY A 179 19.25 -11.06 11.73
CA GLY A 179 19.74 -12.12 10.84
C GLY A 179 18.89 -12.34 9.57
N VAL A 180 17.86 -11.53 9.35
CA VAL A 180 17.04 -11.56 8.13
C VAL A 180 17.69 -10.67 7.07
N ALA A 181 17.79 -11.15 5.82
CA ALA A 181 18.24 -10.37 4.66
C ALA A 181 19.59 -9.64 4.85
N VAL A 182 20.49 -10.19 5.67
CA VAL A 182 21.79 -9.57 6.02
C VAL A 182 22.74 -9.38 4.83
N ASN A 183 22.52 -10.13 3.75
CA ASN A 183 23.29 -10.05 2.51
C ASN A 183 22.63 -9.15 1.45
N ILE A 184 21.53 -8.48 1.80
CA ILE A 184 20.85 -7.53 0.91
C ILE A 184 21.33 -6.12 1.25
N CYS A 185 21.93 -5.46 0.26
CA CYS A 185 22.41 -4.09 0.39
C CYS A 185 21.24 -3.09 0.30
N GLY A 186 21.37 -1.96 1.00
CA GLY A 186 20.38 -0.88 1.01
C GLY A 186 19.69 -0.72 2.37
N GLU A 187 19.03 0.42 2.58
CA GLU A 187 18.23 0.65 3.78
C GLU A 187 16.95 -0.20 3.72
N GLN A 188 16.67 -0.97 4.78
CA GLN A 188 15.55 -1.92 4.82
C GLN A 188 14.48 -1.52 5.84
N ASP A 189 14.77 -0.55 6.73
CA ASP A 189 13.84 -0.09 7.75
C ASP A 189 13.32 1.32 7.47
N MET A 190 12.05 1.39 7.08
CA MET A 190 11.33 2.66 6.87
C MET A 190 10.80 3.27 8.17
N LYS A 191 10.93 2.58 9.31
CA LYS A 191 10.45 3.00 10.63
C LYS A 191 8.97 3.36 10.69
N ILE A 192 8.15 2.77 9.81
CA ILE A 192 6.72 3.12 9.72
C ILE A 192 5.94 2.78 11.00
N PHE A 193 6.35 1.73 11.71
CA PHE A 193 5.70 1.33 12.97
C PHE A 193 6.08 2.25 14.12
N GLU A 194 7.34 2.70 14.18
CA GLU A 194 7.78 3.73 15.13
C GLU A 194 7.03 5.04 14.88
N ALA A 195 6.95 5.47 13.62
CA ALA A 195 6.21 6.67 13.22
C ALA A 195 4.72 6.59 13.61
N GLY A 196 4.07 5.45 13.35
CA GLY A 196 2.67 5.23 13.72
C GLY A 196 2.41 5.23 15.23
N VAL A 197 3.37 4.76 16.05
CA VAL A 197 3.28 4.83 17.51
C VAL A 197 3.48 6.26 18.02
N GLU A 198 4.45 6.98 17.45
CA GLU A 198 4.75 8.36 17.83
C GLU A 198 3.60 9.33 17.51
N TYR A 199 2.79 9.05 16.50
CA TYR A 199 1.60 9.85 16.17
C TYR A 199 0.63 10.03 17.36
N PHE A 200 0.54 9.04 18.26
CA PHE A 200 -0.38 9.05 19.39
C PHE A 200 0.23 9.54 20.71
N ARG A 201 1.47 10.04 20.69
CA ARG A 201 2.17 10.57 21.86
C ARG A 201 2.08 12.09 21.91
#